data_AF-A0A1C6LAQ9-F1
#
_entry.id   AF-A0A1C6LAQ9-F1
#
_cell.length_a   1.000
_cell.length_b   1.000
_cell.length_c   1.000
_cell.angle_alpha   90.00
_cell.angle_beta   90.00
_cell.angle_gamma   90.00
#
_symmetry.space_group_name_H-M   'P 1'
#
loop_
_entity.id
_entity.type
_entity.pdbx_description
1 polymer ?
#
loop_
_entity_poly.entity_id
_entity_poly.type
_entity_poly.pdbx_seq_one_letter_code
_entity_poly.pdbx_strand_id
1 'polypeptide(L)'
;MVSAHDYGKFKETFDRHECVPRSRLYLADGYDIVRSYTDGLEIKEEKEECQRGILILYALPDTCKLGLTEAQAYAVVWKTFQEIQQAAPHAVVFYGQETGVKKENPEKPFDELGVLLPIHEFEKKMLQHMEEIDGIVLACRERMMELAGNDSLKL
;
A
#
# COMPACT_ATOMS: atom_id res chain seq x y z
N MET A 1 10.47 1.66 -19.81
CA MET A 1 9.75 2.79 -20.44
C MET A 1 8.27 2.61 -20.13
N VAL A 2 7.58 3.66 -19.71
CA VAL A 2 6.14 3.59 -19.43
C VAL A 2 5.38 3.59 -20.76
N SER A 3 4.46 2.64 -20.95
CA SER A 3 3.67 2.60 -22.17
C SER A 3 2.61 3.72 -22.16
N ALA A 4 2.21 4.21 -23.33
CA ALA A 4 1.14 5.20 -23.44
C ALA A 4 -0.19 4.69 -22.83
N HIS A 5 -0.40 3.37 -22.92
CA HIS A 5 -1.56 2.70 -22.33
C HIS A 5 -1.55 2.79 -20.80
N ASP A 6 -0.45 2.39 -20.15
CA ASP A 6 -0.34 2.39 -18.68
C ASP A 6 -0.47 3.80 -18.12
N TYR A 7 0.20 4.76 -18.76
CA TYR A 7 0.11 6.16 -18.36
C TYR A 7 -1.30 6.73 -18.57
N GLY A 8 -1.95 6.37 -19.67
CA GLY A 8 -3.33 6.76 -19.94
C GLY A 8 -4.29 6.23 -18.86
N LYS A 9 -4.14 4.97 -18.48
CA LYS A 9 -4.95 4.37 -17.41
C LYS A 9 -4.68 5.01 -16.06
N PHE A 10 -3.41 5.25 -15.71
CA PHE A 10 -3.06 5.96 -14.49
C PHE A 10 -3.68 7.36 -14.45
N LYS A 11 -3.56 8.13 -15.53
CA LYS A 11 -4.12 9.49 -15.59
C LYS A 11 -5.64 9.49 -15.47
N GLU A 12 -6.32 8.58 -16.16
CA GLU A 12 -7.77 8.40 -16.03
C GLU A 12 -8.17 8.14 -14.58
N THR A 13 -7.46 7.23 -13.91
CA THR A 13 -7.70 6.92 -12.51
C THR A 13 -7.40 8.11 -11.60
N PHE A 14 -6.26 8.77 -11.79
CA PHE A 14 -5.81 9.90 -10.99
C PHE A 14 -6.78 11.08 -11.07
N ASP A 15 -7.35 11.34 -12.25
CA ASP A 15 -8.30 12.45 -12.46
C ASP A 15 -9.71 12.11 -11.92
N ARG A 16 -10.09 10.83 -11.85
CA ARG A 16 -11.46 10.40 -11.49
C ARG A 16 -11.61 9.92 -10.06
N HIS A 17 -10.55 9.42 -9.45
CA HIS A 17 -10.59 8.83 -8.12
C HIS A 17 -10.37 9.91 -7.04
N GLU A 18 -11.31 10.01 -6.11
CA GLU A 18 -11.19 10.90 -4.96
C GLU A 18 -10.45 10.17 -3.83
N CYS A 19 -9.17 10.49 -3.68
CA CYS A 19 -8.33 9.89 -2.63
C CYS A 19 -8.85 10.20 -1.23
N VAL A 20 -8.96 9.17 -0.39
CA VAL A 20 -9.24 9.34 1.04
C VAL A 20 -8.16 10.17 1.74
N PRO A 21 -8.47 10.81 2.89
CA PRO A 21 -7.51 11.66 3.59
C PRO A 21 -6.18 10.96 3.88
N ARG A 22 -5.07 11.70 3.75
CA ARG A 22 -3.70 11.19 3.96
C ARG A 22 -3.36 9.96 3.11
N SER A 23 -3.85 9.90 1.89
CA SER A 23 -3.43 8.93 0.89
C SER A 23 -2.82 9.60 -0.34
N ARG A 24 -2.02 8.87 -1.12
CA ARG A 24 -1.42 9.34 -2.37
C ARG A 24 -1.34 8.23 -3.40
N LEU A 25 -1.57 8.60 -4.66
CA LEU A 25 -1.50 7.71 -5.82
C LEU A 25 -0.20 7.86 -6.58
N TYR A 26 0.34 6.71 -7.02
CA TYR A 26 1.54 6.64 -7.83
C TYR A 26 1.38 5.59 -8.93
N LEU A 27 2.02 5.84 -10.07
CA LEU A 27 2.29 4.80 -11.05
C LEU A 27 3.58 4.11 -10.61
N ALA A 28 3.51 2.81 -10.30
CA ALA A 28 4.62 2.07 -9.73
C ALA A 28 4.87 0.75 -10.48
N ASP A 29 6.13 0.35 -10.51
CA ASP A 29 6.56 -0.97 -10.97
C ASP A 29 6.82 -1.84 -9.73
N GLY A 30 5.95 -2.82 -9.49
CA GLY A 30 6.17 -3.89 -8.51
C GLY A 30 7.03 -4.99 -9.12
N TYR A 31 7.94 -5.57 -8.35
CA TYR A 31 8.77 -6.70 -8.77
C TYR A 31 9.28 -7.46 -7.54
N ASP A 32 9.55 -8.75 -7.73
CA ASP A 32 10.25 -9.57 -6.76
C ASP A 32 11.75 -9.53 -7.01
N ILE A 33 12.55 -9.50 -5.94
CA ILE A 33 14.02 -9.62 -6.05
C ILE A 33 14.40 -11.06 -5.77
N VAL A 34 14.86 -11.76 -6.80
CA VAL A 34 15.38 -13.11 -6.68
C VAL A 34 16.91 -13.06 -6.56
N ARG A 35 17.43 -13.74 -5.54
CA ARG A 35 18.86 -13.83 -5.26
C ARG A 35 19.36 -15.23 -5.58
N SER A 36 20.35 -15.33 -6.45
CA SER A 36 21.03 -16.58 -6.79
C SER A 36 22.54 -16.43 -6.65
N TYR A 37 23.26 -17.54 -6.56
CA TYR A 37 24.71 -17.55 -6.60
C TYR A 37 25.18 -17.83 -8.03
N THR A 38 26.16 -17.08 -8.50
CA THR A 38 26.87 -17.40 -9.75
C THR A 38 27.82 -18.58 -9.53
N ASP A 39 28.38 -19.14 -10.61
CA ASP A 39 29.40 -20.19 -10.53
C ASP A 39 30.64 -19.77 -9.71
N GLY A 40 30.89 -18.46 -9.59
CA GLY A 40 31.94 -17.87 -8.75
C GLY A 40 31.55 -17.64 -7.28
N LEU A 41 30.37 -18.10 -6.84
CA LEU A 41 29.79 -17.85 -5.51
C LEU A 41 29.48 -16.37 -5.21
N GLU A 42 29.39 -15.52 -6.24
CA GLU A 42 28.94 -14.14 -6.10
C GLU A 42 27.40 -14.09 -6.09
N ILE A 43 26.83 -13.20 -5.27
CA ILE A 43 25.39 -12.98 -5.23
C ILE A 43 24.96 -12.19 -6.48
N LYS A 44 24.03 -12.75 -7.23
CA LYS A 44 23.33 -12.10 -8.34
C LYS A 44 21.91 -11.80 -7.91
N GLU A 45 21.50 -10.54 -8.09
CA GLU A 45 20.12 -10.11 -7.88
C GLU A 45 19.44 -9.91 -9.25
N GLU A 46 18.29 -10.53 -9.44
CA GLU A 46 17.44 -10.34 -10.61
C GLU A 46 16.06 -9.88 -10.17
N LYS A 47 15.41 -9.08 -11.01
CA LYS A 47 14.03 -8.65 -10.80
C LYS A 47 13.12 -9.60 -11.59
N GLU A 48 12.21 -10.28 -10.90
CA GLU A 48 11.17 -11.11 -11.50
C GLU A 48 9.78 -10.50 -11.30
N GLU A 49 8.77 -11.03 -12.00
CA GLU A 49 7.37 -10.65 -11.84
C GLU A 49 7.12 -9.13 -11.92
N CYS A 50 7.81 -8.46 -12.87
CA CYS A 50 7.69 -7.02 -13.04
C CYS A 50 6.27 -6.65 -13.52
N GLN A 51 5.46 -6.15 -12.59
CA GLN A 51 4.09 -5.72 -12.85
C GLN A 51 3.96 -4.22 -12.64
N ARG A 52 3.47 -3.51 -13.66
CA ARG A 52 3.13 -2.09 -13.53
C ARG A 52 1.71 -1.95 -13.01
N GLY A 53 1.55 -1.14 -11.98
CA GLY A 53 0.28 -0.93 -11.31
C GLY A 53 0.10 0.49 -10.79
N ILE A 54 -1.10 0.74 -10.31
CA ILE A 54 -1.43 1.93 -9.55
C ILE A 54 -1.20 1.60 -8.08
N LEU A 55 -0.24 2.28 -7.45
CA LEU A 55 0.05 2.16 -6.03
C LEU A 55 -0.68 3.24 -5.26
N ILE A 56 -1.44 2.83 -4.25
CA ILE A 56 -2.04 3.73 -3.28
C ILE A 56 -1.28 3.57 -1.98
N LEU A 57 -0.72 4.68 -1.47
CA LEU A 57 -0.07 4.73 -0.17
C LEU A 57 -1.01 5.41 0.83
N TYR A 58 -1.34 4.71 1.91
CA TYR A 58 -2.16 5.21 3.01
C TYR A 58 -1.29 5.42 4.24
N ALA A 59 -1.26 6.65 4.75
CA ALA A 59 -0.69 6.87 6.07
C ALA A 59 -1.63 6.29 7.13
N LEU A 60 -1.11 5.43 8.00
CA LEU A 60 -1.83 4.92 9.15
C LEU A 60 -1.64 5.85 10.37
N PRO A 61 -2.47 5.70 11.41
CA PRO A 61 -2.26 6.41 12.67
C PRO A 61 -0.89 6.06 13.26
N ASP A 62 -0.33 6.98 14.05
CA ASP A 62 0.94 6.75 14.74
C ASP A 62 0.72 5.72 15.85
N THR A 63 1.03 4.46 15.55
CA THR A 63 0.81 3.31 16.44
C THR A 63 1.55 3.47 17.76
N CYS A 64 2.75 4.08 17.74
CA CYS A 64 3.51 4.41 18.93
C CYS A 64 2.83 5.48 19.80
N LYS A 65 2.35 6.59 19.20
CA LYS A 65 1.60 7.61 19.96
C LYS A 65 0.27 7.09 20.47
N LEU A 66 -0.33 6.13 19.79
CA LEU A 66 -1.54 5.44 20.22
C LEU A 66 -1.30 4.42 21.33
N GLY A 67 -0.04 4.14 21.71
CA GLY A 67 0.28 3.15 22.73
C GLY A 67 -0.01 1.71 22.29
N LEU A 68 -0.17 1.46 20.99
CA LEU A 68 -0.33 0.12 20.43
C LEU A 68 1.01 -0.59 20.40
N THR A 69 1.01 -1.87 20.78
CA THR A 69 2.15 -2.75 20.51
C THR A 69 2.23 -3.07 19.02
N GLU A 70 3.44 -3.36 18.55
CA GLU A 70 3.68 -3.78 17.17
C GLU A 70 2.81 -5.01 16.79
N ALA A 71 2.67 -5.98 17.70
CA ALA A 71 1.81 -7.14 17.48
C ALA A 71 0.32 -6.79 17.31
N GLN A 72 -0.20 -5.81 18.07
CA GLN A 72 -1.58 -5.34 17.91
C GLN A 72 -1.76 -4.61 16.57
N ALA A 73 -0.80 -3.77 16.17
CA ALA A 73 -0.83 -3.11 14.88
C ALA A 73 -0.83 -4.14 13.73
N TYR A 74 0.07 -5.13 13.77
CA TYR A 74 0.10 -6.22 12.79
C TYR A 74 -1.20 -7.02 12.76
N ALA A 75 -1.85 -7.28 13.89
CA ALA A 75 -3.12 -8.00 13.90
C ALA A 75 -4.23 -7.25 13.13
N VAL A 76 -4.30 -5.93 13.26
CA VAL A 76 -5.26 -5.09 12.52
C VAL A 76 -4.92 -5.05 11.03
N VAL A 77 -3.63 -4.85 10.71
CA VAL A 77 -3.14 -4.84 9.34
C VAL A 77 -3.38 -6.17 8.66
N TRP A 78 -3.13 -7.29 9.34
CA TRP A 78 -3.36 -8.63 8.81
C TRP A 78 -4.84 -8.86 8.46
N LYS A 79 -5.76 -8.43 9.33
CA LYS A 79 -7.19 -8.50 9.04
C LYS A 79 -7.55 -7.62 7.82
N THR A 80 -6.98 -6.43 7.74
CA THR A 80 -7.17 -5.50 6.61
C THR A 80 -6.64 -6.10 5.30
N PHE A 81 -5.48 -6.75 5.34
CA PHE A 81 -4.92 -7.49 4.22
C PHE A 81 -5.89 -8.57 3.73
N GLN A 82 -6.46 -9.36 4.65
CA GLN A 82 -7.44 -10.40 4.28
C GLN A 82 -8.68 -9.80 3.59
N GLU A 83 -9.18 -8.67 4.07
CA GLU A 83 -10.31 -7.95 3.47
C GLU A 83 -9.95 -7.40 2.08
N ILE A 84 -8.77 -6.81 1.92
CA ILE A 84 -8.25 -6.36 0.61
C ILE A 84 -8.13 -7.53 -0.35
N GLN A 85 -7.57 -8.67 0.07
CA GLN A 85 -7.44 -9.85 -0.78
C GLN A 85 -8.80 -10.44 -1.18
N GLN A 86 -9.85 -10.28 -0.36
CA GLN A 86 -11.22 -10.69 -0.73
C GLN A 86 -11.82 -9.77 -1.81
N ALA A 87 -11.58 -8.47 -1.72
CA ALA A 87 -12.05 -7.49 -2.70
C ALA A 87 -11.22 -7.48 -3.99
N ALA A 88 -9.90 -7.64 -3.87
CA ALA A 88 -8.90 -7.53 -4.92
C ALA A 88 -7.80 -8.61 -4.76
N PRO A 89 -8.05 -9.88 -5.16
CA PRO A 89 -7.14 -11.00 -4.92
C PRO A 89 -5.73 -10.88 -5.50
N HIS A 90 -5.58 -10.11 -6.59
CA HIS A 90 -4.30 -9.87 -7.26
C HIS A 90 -3.61 -8.57 -6.82
N ALA A 91 -4.16 -7.88 -5.81
CA ALA A 91 -3.47 -6.73 -5.23
C ALA A 91 -2.24 -7.20 -4.46
N VAL A 92 -1.19 -6.36 -4.48
CA VAL A 92 0.00 -6.57 -3.64
C VAL A 92 -0.06 -5.56 -2.52
N VAL A 93 -0.02 -6.03 -1.27
CA VAL A 93 -0.14 -5.19 -0.09
C VAL A 93 1.20 -5.14 0.65
N PHE A 94 1.62 -3.92 0.96
CA PHE A 94 2.84 -3.61 1.70
C PHE A 94 2.46 -2.95 3.01
N TYR A 95 3.15 -3.30 4.09
CA TYR A 95 3.02 -2.62 5.37
C TYR A 95 4.40 -2.34 5.94
N GLY A 96 4.62 -1.11 6.39
CA GLY A 96 5.85 -0.74 7.06
C GLY A 96 6.09 0.76 7.04
N GLN A 97 7.30 1.15 7.41
CA GLN A 97 7.73 2.55 7.56
C GLN A 97 8.76 2.95 6.51
N GLU A 98 8.78 2.25 5.36
CA GLU A 98 9.85 2.29 4.37
C GLU A 98 9.52 3.06 3.09
N THR A 99 8.70 4.12 3.16
CA THR A 99 9.00 5.23 2.27
C THR A 99 10.30 5.87 2.78
N GLY A 100 11.24 6.22 1.89
CA GLY A 100 12.55 6.79 2.27
C GLY A 100 12.52 8.05 3.15
N VAL A 101 11.33 8.52 3.54
CA VAL A 101 11.01 9.59 4.47
C VAL A 101 11.64 9.40 5.86
N LYS A 102 11.94 8.17 6.32
CA LYS A 102 12.71 7.97 7.58
C LYS A 102 14.09 8.65 7.56
N LYS A 103 14.73 8.77 6.39
CA LYS A 103 16.02 9.49 6.25
C LYS A 103 15.83 11.00 6.23
N GLU A 104 14.69 11.49 5.78
CA GLU A 104 14.42 12.92 5.56
C GLU A 104 13.64 13.58 6.70
N ASN A 105 12.88 12.81 7.49
CA ASN A 105 12.06 13.33 8.58
C ASN A 105 11.90 12.32 9.74
N PRO A 106 12.87 12.29 10.68
CA PRO A 106 12.87 11.39 11.84
C PRO A 106 11.66 11.56 12.79
N GLU A 107 10.92 12.66 12.66
CA GLU A 107 9.81 13.01 13.56
C GLU A 107 8.43 12.52 13.08
N LYS A 108 8.35 11.83 11.92
CA LYS A 108 7.10 11.28 11.37
C LYS A 108 7.15 9.76 11.15
N PRO A 109 7.20 8.95 12.22
CA PRO A 109 7.15 7.49 12.13
C PRO A 109 5.69 7.01 12.01
N PHE A 110 4.98 7.43 10.96
CA PHE A 110 3.69 6.82 10.68
C PHE A 110 3.94 5.52 9.93
N ASP A 111 3.25 4.46 10.33
CA ASP A 111 3.18 3.25 9.52
C ASP A 111 2.41 3.57 8.23
N GLU A 112 2.79 2.95 7.14
CA GLU A 112 2.15 3.10 5.85
C GLU A 112 1.65 1.75 5.37
N LEU A 113 0.45 1.78 4.80
CA LEU A 113 -0.11 0.65 4.06
C LEU A 113 -0.06 1.01 2.57
N GLY A 114 0.67 0.22 1.79
CA GLY A 114 0.69 0.33 0.34
C GLY A 114 -0.17 -0.74 -0.30
N VAL A 115 -0.97 -0.39 -1.28
CA VAL A 115 -1.75 -1.34 -2.08
C VAL A 115 -1.47 -1.08 -3.55
N LEU A 116 -0.83 -2.03 -4.21
CA LEU A 116 -0.55 -2.00 -5.65
C LEU A 116 -1.61 -2.80 -6.39
N LEU A 117 -2.27 -2.15 -7.35
CA LEU A 117 -3.21 -2.75 -8.28
C LEU A 117 -2.58 -2.83 -9.67
N PRO A 118 -2.13 -4.02 -10.12
CA PRO A 118 -1.59 -4.20 -11.47
C PRO A 118 -2.58 -3.75 -12.56
N ILE A 119 -2.14 -2.90 -13.48
CA ILE A 119 -3.02 -2.28 -14.48
C ILE A 119 -3.70 -3.33 -15.34
N HIS A 120 -2.96 -4.34 -15.80
CA HIS A 120 -3.49 -5.38 -16.69
C HIS A 120 -4.53 -6.29 -16.03
N GLU A 121 -4.41 -6.54 -14.72
CA GLU A 121 -5.36 -7.37 -13.98
C GLU A 121 -6.65 -6.58 -13.63
N PHE A 122 -6.51 -5.30 -13.31
CA PHE A 122 -7.60 -4.48 -12.76
C PHE A 122 -8.20 -3.48 -13.77
N GLU A 123 -7.76 -3.49 -15.02
CA GLU A 123 -8.04 -2.45 -16.03
C GLU A 123 -9.51 -2.02 -16.12
N LYS A 124 -10.42 -3.00 -16.13
CA LYS A 124 -11.86 -2.80 -16.32
C LYS A 124 -12.58 -2.23 -15.10
N LYS A 125 -12.10 -2.56 -13.90
CA LYS A 125 -12.77 -2.27 -12.62
C LYS A 125 -11.87 -1.53 -11.63
N MET A 126 -10.82 -0.88 -12.13
CA MET A 126 -9.80 -0.20 -11.33
C MET A 126 -10.45 0.72 -10.27
N LEU A 127 -11.30 1.65 -10.69
CA LEU A 127 -11.96 2.60 -9.78
C LEU A 127 -12.82 1.91 -8.72
N GLN A 128 -13.58 0.87 -9.10
CA GLN A 128 -14.40 0.13 -8.15
C GLN A 128 -13.55 -0.54 -7.07
N HIS A 129 -12.47 -1.22 -7.46
CA HIS A 129 -11.57 -1.85 -6.48
C HIS A 129 -10.88 -0.82 -5.59
N MET A 130 -10.52 0.35 -6.12
CA MET A 130 -9.95 1.43 -5.33
C MET A 130 -10.93 1.96 -4.27
N GLU A 131 -12.19 2.19 -4.64
CA GLU A 131 -13.24 2.62 -3.70
C GLU A 131 -13.48 1.57 -2.60
N GLU A 132 -13.49 0.28 -2.96
CA GLU A 132 -13.62 -0.82 -1.99
C GLU A 132 -12.41 -0.87 -1.03
N ILE A 133 -11.19 -0.74 -1.56
CA ILE A 133 -9.95 -0.71 -0.76
C ILE A 133 -9.93 0.51 0.16
N ASP A 134 -10.33 1.68 -0.32
CA ASP A 134 -10.43 2.90 0.48
C ASP A 134 -11.34 2.70 1.68
N GLY A 135 -12.51 2.10 1.49
CA GLY A 135 -13.43 1.75 2.59
C GLY A 135 -12.80 0.80 3.60
N ILE A 136 -12.10 -0.23 3.11
CA ILE A 136 -11.40 -1.22 3.96
C ILE A 136 -10.30 -0.54 4.80
N VAL A 137 -9.51 0.35 4.20
CA VAL A 137 -8.41 1.04 4.89
C VAL A 137 -8.94 2.10 5.86
N LEU A 138 -10.02 2.80 5.55
CA LEU A 138 -10.68 3.70 6.51
C LEU A 138 -11.15 2.92 7.74
N ALA A 139 -11.81 1.78 7.55
CA ALA A 139 -12.20 0.89 8.66
C ALA A 139 -10.99 0.33 9.43
N CYS A 140 -9.84 0.14 8.78
CA CYS A 140 -8.59 -0.23 9.44
C CYS A 140 -8.11 0.87 10.40
N ARG A 141 -8.11 2.13 9.95
CA ARG A 141 -7.72 3.28 10.78
C ARG A 141 -8.63 3.42 12.01
N GLU A 142 -9.93 3.25 11.82
CA GLU A 142 -10.92 3.27 12.91
C GLU A 142 -10.63 2.17 13.95
N ARG A 143 -10.43 0.92 13.49
CA ARG A 143 -10.07 -0.21 14.36
C ARG A 143 -8.78 0.04 15.16
N MET A 144 -7.77 0.65 14.54
CA MET A 144 -6.53 1.01 15.24
C MET A 144 -6.78 2.05 16.34
N MET A 145 -7.62 3.05 16.09
CA MET A 145 -7.97 4.07 17.09
C MET A 145 -8.80 3.49 18.24
N GLU A 146 -9.78 2.65 17.94
CA GLU A 146 -10.62 1.97 18.93
C GLU A 146 -9.78 1.09 19.87
N LEU A 147 -8.85 0.30 19.32
CA LEU A 147 -7.94 -0.54 20.11
C LEU A 147 -6.99 0.26 21.01
N ALA A 148 -6.67 1.49 20.60
CA ALA A 148 -5.86 2.41 21.38
C ALA A 148 -6.64 3.12 22.49
N GLY A 149 -7.97 2.95 22.55
CA GLY A 149 -8.83 3.65 23.50
C GLY A 149 -8.94 5.17 23.25
N ASN A 150 -8.56 5.64 22.06
CA ASN A 150 -8.72 7.03 21.64
C ASN A 150 -10.02 7.14 20.84
N ASP A 151 -11.03 7.78 21.43
CA ASP A 151 -12.19 8.25 20.69
C ASP A 151 -11.72 9.22 19.59
N SER A 152 -11.77 8.73 18.35
CA SER A 152 -11.83 9.47 17.08
C SER A 152 -11.04 10.78 16.99
N LEU A 153 -9.87 10.76 16.33
CA LEU A 153 -9.29 11.99 15.78
C LEU A 153 -10.22 12.54 14.69
N LYS A 154 -10.50 13.85 14.73
CA LYS A 154 -11.22 14.55 13.66
C LYS A 154 -10.56 14.27 12.31
N LEU A 155 -11.32 13.61 11.43
CA LEU A 155 -11.05 13.42 10.00
C LEU A 155 -10.70 14.75 9.32
#